data_AF-A0A8J3MHJ0-F1
#
_entry.id   AF-A0A8J3MHJ0-F1
#
_cell.length_a   1.000
_cell.length_b   1.000
_cell.length_c   1.000
_cell.angle_alpha   90.00
_cell.angle_beta   90.00
_cell.angle_gamma   90.00
#
_symmetry.space_group_name_H-M   'P 1'
#
loop_
_entity.id
_entity.type
_entity.pdbx_description
1 polymer ?
#
loop_
_entity_poly.entity_id
_entity_poly.type
_entity_poly.pdbx_seq_one_letter_code
_entity_poly.pdbx_strand_id
1 'polypeptide(L)'
;MSRLRLILTVVPWWQLVLLGLAAIGGAAYLYDYLDQQEHRGGMIMLPSPAMLLYAAGGKTLLAGVTAGLGAALIGYAAWRGLRARAADRVAAVAEPQPVIEVR
;
A
#
# COMPACT_ATOMS: atom_id res chain seq x y z
N MET A 1 12.85 -0.79 -21.00
CA MET A 1 11.84 -0.22 -20.08
C MET A 1 11.36 -1.33 -19.13
N SER A 2 11.55 -1.17 -17.82
CA SER A 2 11.27 -2.23 -16.83
C SER A 2 9.77 -2.45 -16.60
N ARG A 3 9.33 -3.72 -16.58
CA ARG A 3 7.93 -4.17 -16.41
C ARG A 3 7.23 -3.60 -15.16
N LEU A 4 8.01 -3.21 -14.15
CA LEU A 4 7.53 -2.56 -12.93
C LEU A 4 6.81 -1.22 -13.17
N ARG A 5 7.22 -0.46 -14.19
CA ARG A 5 6.55 0.83 -14.51
C ARG A 5 5.13 0.65 -15.05
N LEU A 6 4.88 -0.45 -15.77
CA LEU A 6 3.59 -0.70 -16.43
C LEU A 6 2.49 -1.07 -15.42
N ILE A 7 2.84 -1.84 -14.38
CA ILE A 7 1.88 -2.20 -13.33
C ILE A 7 1.54 -0.96 -12.49
N LEU A 8 2.53 -0.13 -12.16
CA LEU A 8 2.33 1.05 -11.29
C LEU A 8 1.55 2.18 -11.97
N THR A 9 1.55 2.29 -13.30
CA THR A 9 0.74 3.29 -14.01
C THR A 9 -0.72 2.86 -14.17
N VAL A 10 -0.98 1.56 -14.33
CA VAL A 10 -2.32 1.01 -14.62
C VAL A 10 -3.17 0.82 -13.35
N VAL A 11 -2.56 0.49 -12.21
CA VAL A 11 -3.34 0.24 -10.98
C VAL A 11 -3.98 1.57 -10.48
N PRO A 12 -5.31 1.62 -10.33
CA PRO A 12 -6.01 2.78 -9.77
C PRO A 12 -5.54 3.10 -8.35
N TRP A 13 -5.51 4.39 -8.00
CA TRP A 13 -5.06 4.84 -6.67
C TRP A 13 -5.86 4.21 -5.52
N TRP A 14 -7.18 4.02 -5.70
CA TRP A 14 -8.05 3.41 -4.69
C TRP A 14 -7.74 1.93 -4.46
N GLN A 15 -7.28 1.20 -5.49
CA GLN A 15 -6.88 -0.20 -5.34
C GLN A 15 -5.64 -0.32 -4.47
N LEU A 16 -4.68 0.61 -4.60
CA LEU A 16 -3.48 0.64 -3.75
C LEU A 16 -3.83 0.91 -2.28
N VAL A 17 -4.84 1.76 -2.02
CA VAL A 17 -5.35 1.99 -0.66
C VAL A 17 -5.98 0.72 -0.10
N LEU A 18 -6.85 0.05 -0.86
CA LEU A 18 -7.49 -1.20 -0.41
C LEU A 18 -6.46 -2.30 -0.16
N LEU A 19 -5.45 -2.42 -1.04
CA LEU A 19 -4.39 -3.42 -0.89
C LEU A 19 -3.53 -3.12 0.35
N GLY A 20 -3.26 -1.85 0.62
CA GLY A 20 -2.55 -1.43 1.83
C GLY A 20 -3.37 -1.67 3.11
N LEU A 21 -4.68 -1.39 3.10
CA LEU A 21 -5.58 -1.69 4.22
C LEU A 21 -5.69 -3.20 4.47
N ALA A 22 -5.81 -3.99 3.39
CA ALA A 22 -5.82 -5.44 3.48
C ALA A 22 -4.51 -5.99 4.05
N ALA A 23 -3.36 -5.41 3.68
CA ALA A 23 -2.07 -5.78 4.25
C ALA A 23 -1.97 -5.43 5.75
N ILE A 24 -2.47 -4.27 6.18
CA ILE A 24 -2.50 -3.89 7.60
C ILE A 24 -3.43 -4.81 8.39
N GLY A 25 -4.64 -5.08 7.89
CA GLY A 25 -5.57 -6.02 8.52
C GLY A 25 -5.00 -7.44 8.57
N GLY A 26 -4.36 -7.88 7.48
CA GLY A 26 -3.65 -9.15 7.41
C GLY A 26 -2.48 -9.24 8.40
N ALA A 27 -1.77 -8.14 8.65
CA ALA A 27 -0.70 -8.08 9.65
C ALA A 27 -1.24 -8.25 11.08
N ALA A 28 -2.37 -7.60 11.40
CA ALA A 28 -3.02 -7.75 12.70
C ALA A 28 -3.53 -9.18 12.91
N TYR A 29 -4.18 -9.76 11.90
CA TYR A 29 -4.61 -11.16 11.92
C TYR A 29 -3.42 -12.13 12.05
N LEU A 30 -2.34 -11.88 11.31
CA LEU A 30 -1.15 -12.72 11.36
C LEU A 30 -0.47 -12.68 12.73
N TYR A 31 -0.42 -11.50 13.36
CA TYR A 31 0.09 -11.36 14.71
C TYR A 31 -0.74 -12.18 15.70
N ASP A 32 -2.07 -12.04 15.67
CA ASP A 32 -2.98 -12.78 16.54
C ASP A 32 -2.91 -14.30 16.30
N TYR A 33 -2.85 -14.73 15.04
CA TYR A 33 -2.69 -16.13 14.68
C TYR A 33 -1.40 -16.74 15.25
N LEU A 34 -0.27 -16.05 15.09
CA LEU A 34 1.01 -16.51 15.62
C LEU A 34 1.00 -16.52 17.15
N ASP A 35 0.40 -15.51 17.77
CA ASP A 35 0.24 -15.45 19.21
C ASP A 35 -0.57 -16.66 19.74
N GLN A 36 -1.69 -16.99 19.09
CA GLN A 36 -2.49 -18.16 19.45
C GLN A 36 -1.74 -19.49 19.25
N GLN A 37 -0.95 -19.62 18.18
CA GLN A 37 -0.15 -20.83 17.93
C GLN A 37 0.95 -21.00 18.96
N GLU A 38 1.64 -19.91 19.34
CA GLU A 38 2.65 -19.92 20.39
C GLU A 38 2.05 -20.33 21.75
N HIS A 39 0.87 -19.80 22.10
CA HIS A 39 0.18 -20.15 23.36
C HIS A 39 -0.32 -21.61 23.39
N ARG A 40 -0.66 -22.20 22.24
CA ARG A 40 -1.14 -23.59 22.15
C ARG A 40 -0.01 -24.61 21.96
N GLY A 41 1.26 -24.16 21.87
CA GLY A 41 2.38 -25.03 21.52
C GLY A 41 2.26 -25.65 20.13
N GLY A 42 1.51 -25.00 19.23
CA GLY A 42 1.24 -25.49 17.89
C GLY A 42 2.44 -25.34 16.95
N MET A 43 2.50 -26.19 15.92
CA MET A 43 3.55 -26.11 14.91
C MET A 43 3.22 -25.00 13.90
N ILE A 44 4.07 -23.98 13.83
CA ILE A 44 3.90 -22.84 12.92
C ILE A 44 4.53 -23.17 11.56
N MET A 45 3.70 -23.37 10.53
CA MET A 45 4.18 -23.48 9.15
C MET A 45 4.19 -22.11 8.48
N LEU A 46 5.39 -21.57 8.26
CA LEU A 46 5.62 -20.30 7.56
C LEU A 46 6.29 -20.56 6.20
N PRO A 47 5.91 -19.83 5.14
CA PRO A 47 6.67 -19.85 3.90
C PRO A 47 8.08 -19.31 4.13
N SER A 48 9.06 -19.80 3.37
CA SER A 48 10.51 -19.54 3.56
C SER A 48 10.89 -18.07 3.85
N PRO A 49 10.39 -17.06 3.10
CA PRO A 49 10.72 -15.66 3.40
C PRO A 49 10.10 -15.16 4.71
N ALA A 50 8.89 -15.62 5.06
CA ALA A 50 8.26 -15.30 6.33
C ALA A 50 8.96 -16.01 7.51
N MET A 51 9.49 -17.21 7.27
CA MET A 51 10.26 -17.93 8.28
C MET A 51 11.58 -17.24 8.64
N LEU A 52 12.27 -16.63 7.65
CA LEU A 52 13.47 -15.83 7.92
C LEU A 52 13.17 -14.59 8.77
N LEU A 53 12.08 -13.89 8.45
CA LEU A 53 11.61 -12.73 9.23
C LEU A 53 11.21 -13.14 10.65
N TYR A 54 10.47 -14.24 10.77
CA TYR A 54 10.07 -14.78 12.06
C TYR A 54 11.27 -15.29 12.88
N ALA A 55 12.28 -15.91 12.26
CA ALA A 55 13.50 -16.34 12.97
C ALA A 55 14.35 -15.14 13.43
N ALA A 56 14.36 -14.04 12.68
CA ALA A 56 15.14 -12.86 13.02
C ALA A 56 14.51 -12.00 14.14
N GLY A 57 13.18 -11.89 14.17
CA GLY A 57 12.51 -10.99 15.12
C GLY A 57 11.11 -11.42 15.54
N GLY A 58 10.76 -12.70 15.37
CA GLY A 58 9.50 -13.27 15.82
C GLY A 58 8.27 -12.72 15.11
N LYS A 59 7.12 -12.90 15.77
CA LYS A 59 5.81 -12.42 15.30
C LYS A 59 5.73 -10.91 15.11
N THR A 60 6.43 -10.14 15.93
CA THR A 60 6.43 -8.66 15.86
C THR A 60 7.12 -8.15 14.61
N LEU A 61 8.27 -8.72 14.24
CA LEU A 61 8.98 -8.33 13.02
C LEU A 61 8.20 -8.74 11.77
N LEU A 62 7.63 -9.94 11.75
CA LEU A 62 6.82 -10.40 10.63
C LEU A 62 5.58 -9.51 10.43
N ALA A 63 4.79 -9.30 11.48
CA ALA A 63 3.61 -8.43 11.43
C ALA A 63 4.01 -6.98 11.11
N GLY A 64 5.12 -6.49 11.67
CA GLY A 64 5.64 -5.15 11.42
C GLY A 64 6.02 -4.92 9.95
N VAL A 65 6.70 -5.88 9.31
CA VAL A 65 7.04 -5.78 7.88
C VAL A 65 5.78 -5.77 7.02
N THR A 66 4.80 -6.64 7.31
CA THR A 66 3.54 -6.68 6.57
C THR A 66 2.74 -5.38 6.73
N ALA A 67 2.64 -4.86 7.96
CA ALA A 67 1.99 -3.58 8.23
C ALA A 67 2.73 -2.40 7.58
N GLY A 68 4.06 -2.42 7.61
CA GLY A 68 4.91 -1.41 6.98
C GLY A 68 4.75 -1.36 5.47
N LEU A 69 4.67 -2.51 4.79
CA LEU A 69 4.34 -2.58 3.37
C LEU A 69 2.95 -2.01 3.08
N GLY A 70 1.96 -2.34 3.93
CA GLY A 70 0.62 -1.78 3.81
C GLY A 70 0.59 -0.26 3.95
N ALA A 71 1.29 0.28 4.95
CA ALA A 71 1.42 1.72 5.15
C ALA A 71 2.15 2.41 3.98
N ALA A 72 3.21 1.81 3.45
CA ALA A 72 3.93 2.32 2.29
C ALA A 72 3.05 2.40 1.04
N LEU A 73 2.20 1.40 0.81
CA LEU A 73 1.24 1.40 -0.29
C LEU A 73 0.19 2.52 -0.15
N ILE A 74 -0.35 2.71 1.06
CA ILE A 74 -1.30 3.80 1.34
C ILE A 74 -0.62 5.15 1.15
N GLY A 75 0.59 5.33 1.67
CA GLY A 75 1.37 6.57 1.51
C GLY A 75 1.66 6.88 0.04
N TYR A 76 2.04 5.87 -0.75
CA TYR A 76 2.25 6.02 -2.18
C TYR A 76 0.96 6.38 -2.93
N ALA A 77 -0.17 5.75 -2.57
CA ALA A 77 -1.48 6.06 -3.14
C ALA A 77 -1.91 7.51 -2.83
N ALA A 78 -1.70 7.96 -1.58
CA ALA A 78 -1.99 9.33 -1.15
C ALA A 78 -1.13 10.34 -1.92
N TRP A 79 0.18 10.09 -2.04
CA TRP A 79 1.09 10.95 -2.80
C TRP A 79 0.68 11.05 -4.27
N ARG A 80 0.32 9.91 -4.90
CA ARG A 80 -0.17 9.89 -6.28
C ARG A 80 -1.46 10.68 -6.45
N GLY A 81 -2.40 10.54 -5.51
CA GLY A 81 -3.66 11.30 -5.50
C GLY A 81 -3.45 12.80 -5.35
N LEU A 82 -2.52 13.23 -4.48
CA LEU A 82 -2.16 14.65 -4.31
C LEU A 82 -1.53 15.21 -5.58
N ARG A 83 -0.62 14.46 -6.21
CA ARG A 83 0.04 14.87 -7.46
C ARG A 83 -0.94 15.01 -8.62
N ALA A 84 -1.93 14.12 -8.74
CA ALA A 84 -2.98 14.22 -9.76
C ALA A 84 -3.80 15.50 -9.58
N ARG A 85 -4.28 15.78 -8.36
CA ARG A 85 -5.04 17.01 -8.06
C ARG A 85 -4.23 18.29 -8.28
N ALA A 86 -2.93 18.27 -8.01
CA ALA A 86 -2.06 19.40 -8.27
C ALA A 86 -1.93 19.67 -9.79
N ALA A 87 -1.82 18.62 -10.60
CA ALA A 87 -1.78 18.74 -12.07
C ALA A 87 -3.09 19.29 -12.64
N ASP A 88 -4.24 18.82 -12.15
CA ASP A 88 -5.56 19.30 -12.58
C ASP A 88 -5.74 20.80 -12.29
N ARG A 89 -5.25 21.27 -11.13
CA ARG A 89 -5.27 22.71 -10.79
C ARG A 89 -4.38 23.55 -11.69
N VAL A 90 -3.21 23.03 -12.07
CA VAL A 90 -2.31 23.74 -13.00
C VAL A 90 -2.93 23.79 -14.40
N ALA A 91 -3.55 22.71 -14.87
CA ALA A 91 -4.26 22.68 -16.15
C ALA A 91 -5.42 23.67 -16.19
N ALA A 92 -6.21 23.76 -15.11
CA ALA A 92 -7.32 24.71 -15.00
C ALA A 92 -6.90 26.18 -15.03
N VAL A 93 -5.66 26.50 -14.64
CA VAL A 93 -5.11 27.87 -14.72
C VAL A 93 -4.50 28.17 -16.09
N ALA A 94 -4.08 27.14 -16.82
CA ALA A 94 -3.38 27.27 -18.10
C ALA A 94 -4.33 27.40 -19.31
N GLU A 95 -5.61 27.05 -19.18
CA GLU A 95 -6.58 27.26 -20.25
C GLU A 95 -6.90 28.75 -20.41
N PRO A 96 -6.65 29.35 -21.59
CA PRO A 96 -7.05 30.73 -21.85
C PRO A 96 -8.58 30.81 -21.80
N GLN A 97 -9.10 31.72 -20.98
CA GLN A 97 -10.55 31.92 -20.88
C GLN A 97 -11.13 32.21 -22.27
N PRO A 98 -12.27 31.58 -22.63
CA PRO A 98 -12.92 31.89 -23.90
C PRO A 98 -13.29 33.37 -23.88
N VAL A 99 -12.74 34.12 -24.83
CA VAL A 99 -13.14 35.50 -25.08
C VAL A 99 -14.60 35.43 -25.50
N ILE A 100 -15.50 35.78 -24.57
CA ILE A 100 -16.92 35.92 -24.87
C ILE A 100 -17.02 37.16 -25.76
N GLU A 101 -17.01 36.95 -27.08
CA GLU A 101 -17.40 38.00 -28.02
C GLU A 101 -18.88 38.31 -27.78
N VAL A 102 -19.14 39.37 -27.02
CA VAL A 102 -20.47 39.96 -26.93
C VAL A 102 -20.72 40.68 -28.25
N ARG A 103 -21.51 40.05 -29.13
CA ARG A 103 -22.09 40.68 -30.32
C ARG A 103 -23.39 41.39 -29.97
#